data_AF-A0A350J3F5-F1
#
_entry.id   AF-A0A350J3F5-F1
#
_cell.length_a   1.000
_cell.length_b   1.000
_cell.length_c   1.000
_cell.angle_alpha   90.00
_cell.angle_beta   90.00
_cell.angle_gamma   90.00
#
_symmetry.space_group_name_H-M   'P 1'
#
loop_
_entity.id
_entity.type
_entity.pdbx_description
1 polymer ?
#
loop_
_entity_poly.entity_id
_entity_poly.type
_entity_poly.pdbx_seq_one_letter_code
_entity_poly.pdbx_strand_id
1 'polypeptide(L)'
;MTCLKRLLTTRKPVVLVTFTVLLSLLLPASNALALEPWRNQPLPSSNKNPLVQVHDIPEATGVLTIPKDQFQWSSVFDMASISSEDPNSLLPTNGQSSESLLLDGEIYRAAFKLRFGLSEQSDLSITLPFIAHSGGFADNAISGWHDIFGLPDGNRSSRPDNSLDYRYQRNGQNLIEINQSTKGLGDIRLDYRYRINNDSNDND
;
A
#
# COMPACT_ATOMS: atom_id res chain seq x y z
N MET A 1 42.78 -19.52 12.41
CA MET A 1 41.43 -19.69 13.03
C MET A 1 41.31 -18.67 14.16
N THR A 2 40.09 -18.21 14.48
CA THR A 2 39.76 -17.20 15.51
C THR A 2 40.16 -15.73 15.26
N CYS A 3 39.76 -15.16 14.10
CA CYS A 3 39.52 -13.70 14.02
C CYS A 3 38.41 -13.28 13.01
N LEU A 4 37.81 -14.22 12.28
CA LEU A 4 36.84 -13.92 11.20
C LEU A 4 35.40 -14.38 11.49
N LYS A 5 34.99 -14.40 12.77
CA LYS A 5 33.62 -14.77 13.20
C LYS A 5 32.91 -13.69 14.02
N ARG A 6 33.37 -12.43 13.97
CA ARG A 6 32.82 -11.33 14.79
C ARG A 6 32.35 -10.12 13.99
N LEU A 7 31.89 -10.33 12.75
CA LEU A 7 31.38 -9.24 11.90
C LEU A 7 29.95 -9.49 11.35
N LEU A 8 29.19 -10.40 11.96
CA LEU A 8 27.79 -10.69 11.55
C LEU A 8 26.76 -10.48 12.68
N THR A 9 27.15 -9.79 13.74
CA THR A 9 26.26 -9.49 14.87
C THR A 9 26.34 -8.03 15.24
N THR A 10 25.87 -7.17 14.35
CA THR A 10 25.57 -5.76 14.69
C THR A 10 24.10 -5.51 14.46
N ARG A 11 23.51 -5.02 15.55
CA ARG A 11 22.09 -4.95 15.86
C ARG A 11 21.33 -4.09 14.85
N LYS A 12 20.02 -4.35 14.78
CA LYS A 12 19.01 -3.77 13.89
C LYS A 12 18.56 -2.30 14.13
N PRO A 13 19.14 -1.40 14.98
CA PRO A 13 18.64 -0.02 15.04
C PRO A 13 19.37 0.97 14.11
N VAL A 14 20.54 0.63 13.55
CA VAL A 14 21.34 1.60 12.78
C VAL A 14 20.76 1.84 11.37
N VAL A 15 20.13 0.82 10.76
CA VAL A 15 19.54 0.94 9.42
C VAL A 15 18.33 1.89 9.40
N LEU A 16 17.59 1.96 10.52
CA LEU A 16 16.40 2.83 10.64
C LEU A 16 16.81 4.30 10.70
N VAL A 17 17.88 4.64 11.43
CA VAL A 17 18.36 6.03 11.56
C VAL A 17 19.00 6.54 10.27
N THR A 18 19.68 5.67 9.51
CA THR A 18 20.23 6.06 8.20
C THR A 18 19.15 6.32 7.15
N PHE A 19 17.98 5.70 7.26
CA PHE A 19 16.86 5.96 6.34
C PHE A 19 16.19 7.32 6.61
N THR A 20 16.07 7.72 7.88
CA THR A 20 15.49 9.02 8.26
C THR A 20 16.39 10.20 7.90
N VAL A 21 17.73 10.03 7.97
CA VAL A 21 18.69 11.10 7.63
C VAL A 21 18.86 11.26 6.11
N LEU A 22 18.70 10.20 5.31
CA LEU A 22 18.75 10.33 3.85
C LEU A 22 17.48 11.02 3.30
N LEU A 23 16.33 10.83 3.95
CA LEU A 23 15.05 11.47 3.57
C LEU A 23 15.04 12.98 3.84
N SER A 24 15.76 13.45 4.86
CA SER A 24 15.88 14.88 5.17
C SER A 24 16.92 15.61 4.31
N LEU A 25 17.91 14.90 3.75
CA LEU A 25 18.91 15.46 2.82
C LEU A 25 18.43 15.55 1.36
N LEU A 26 17.26 15.00 1.05
CA LEU A 26 16.58 15.11 -0.25
C LEU A 26 15.52 16.23 -0.27
N LEU A 27 15.57 17.17 0.66
CA LEU A 27 14.83 18.44 0.59
C LEU A 27 15.72 19.52 -0.05
N PRO A 28 15.92 19.58 -1.38
CA PRO A 28 16.16 20.89 -1.96
C PRO A 28 14.91 21.72 -1.67
N ALA A 29 15.12 22.92 -1.15
CA ALA A 29 14.12 23.97 -1.11
C ALA A 29 13.74 24.34 -2.55
N SER A 30 12.91 23.51 -3.20
CA SER A 30 12.21 23.91 -4.40
C SER A 30 11.10 24.86 -3.96
N ASN A 31 11.21 26.12 -4.37
CA ASN A 31 10.15 27.13 -4.32
C ASN A 31 8.97 26.72 -5.22
N ALA A 32 8.35 25.58 -4.95
CA ALA A 32 7.04 25.21 -5.44
C ALA A 32 6.15 25.14 -4.20
N LEU A 33 5.73 26.33 -3.75
CA LEU A 33 4.57 26.44 -2.86
C LEU A 33 3.45 25.63 -3.49
N ALA A 34 2.84 24.76 -2.68
CA ALA A 34 1.76 23.87 -3.05
C ALA A 34 0.80 24.52 -4.05
N LEU A 35 0.90 24.15 -5.32
CA LEU A 35 0.03 24.69 -6.37
C LEU A 35 -1.40 24.16 -6.30
N GLU A 36 -1.68 23.27 -5.35
CA GLU A 36 -3.03 22.87 -4.97
C GLU A 36 -3.21 22.91 -3.46
N PRO A 37 -4.20 23.66 -2.92
CA PRO A 37 -4.67 23.43 -1.57
C PRO A 37 -5.09 21.96 -1.45
N TRP A 38 -4.68 21.28 -0.38
CA TRP A 38 -5.13 19.92 -0.04
C TRP A 38 -6.67 19.74 -0.12
N ARG A 39 -7.42 20.84 -0.02
CA ARG A 39 -8.88 20.90 -0.21
C ARG A 39 -9.38 20.45 -1.58
N ASN A 40 -8.57 20.55 -2.64
CA ASN A 40 -9.00 20.29 -4.01
C ASN A 40 -8.50 18.92 -4.53
N GLN A 41 -7.92 18.11 -3.66
CA GLN A 41 -7.45 16.77 -3.99
C GLN A 41 -8.26 15.73 -3.21
N PRO A 42 -8.72 14.64 -3.86
CA PRO A 42 -9.28 13.53 -3.13
C PRO A 42 -8.21 12.94 -2.20
N LEU A 43 -8.64 12.40 -1.06
CA LEU A 43 -7.74 11.63 -0.24
C LEU A 43 -7.25 10.43 -1.06
N PRO A 44 -5.92 10.24 -1.19
CA PRO A 44 -5.40 9.09 -1.90
C PRO A 44 -5.84 7.85 -1.12
N SER A 45 -6.70 7.05 -1.74
CA SER A 45 -7.17 5.78 -1.19
C SER A 45 -7.12 4.74 -2.28
N SER A 46 -6.71 3.54 -1.90
CA SER A 46 -6.69 2.38 -2.78
C SER A 46 -7.08 1.16 -1.96
N ASN A 47 -7.60 0.14 -2.63
CA ASN A 47 -7.83 -1.13 -1.98
C ASN A 47 -6.49 -1.74 -1.55
N LYS A 48 -6.36 -2.08 -0.26
CA LYS A 48 -5.14 -2.69 0.32
C LYS A 48 -5.24 -4.19 0.47
N ASN A 49 -6.31 -4.82 -0.03
CA ASN A 49 -6.41 -6.27 -0.10
C ASN A 49 -5.21 -6.83 -0.90
N PRO A 50 -4.43 -7.78 -0.33
CA PRO A 50 -3.21 -8.29 -0.95
C PRO A 50 -3.46 -8.93 -2.32
N LEU A 51 -4.65 -9.46 -2.56
CA LEU A 51 -5.02 -10.09 -3.83
C LEU A 51 -5.45 -9.08 -4.91
N VAL A 52 -5.79 -7.85 -4.53
CA VAL A 52 -6.25 -6.81 -5.46
C VAL A 52 -5.07 -5.98 -6.02
N GLN A 53 -3.92 -5.99 -5.35
CA GLN A 53 -2.79 -5.13 -5.70
C GLN A 53 -2.29 -5.32 -7.14
N VAL A 54 -2.40 -6.54 -7.69
CA VAL A 54 -1.97 -6.86 -9.07
C VAL A 54 -2.94 -6.33 -10.14
N HIS A 55 -4.15 -5.90 -9.74
CA HIS A 55 -5.18 -5.42 -10.67
C HIS A 55 -5.18 -3.90 -10.88
N ASP A 56 -4.18 -3.20 -10.34
CA ASP A 56 -3.84 -1.79 -10.55
C ASP A 56 -5.04 -0.82 -10.72
N ILE A 57 -5.91 -0.74 -9.72
CA ILE A 57 -7.03 0.21 -9.74
C ILE A 57 -6.46 1.65 -9.64
N PRO A 58 -6.81 2.56 -10.57
CA PRO A 58 -6.37 3.94 -10.51
C PRO A 58 -6.81 4.62 -9.22
N GLU A 59 -5.91 5.41 -8.61
CA GLU A 59 -6.26 6.21 -7.44
C GLU A 59 -7.00 7.47 -7.93
N ALA A 60 -7.98 7.92 -7.16
CA ALA A 60 -8.65 9.19 -7.45
C ALA A 60 -7.62 10.33 -7.45
N THR A 61 -7.73 11.25 -8.40
CA THR A 61 -6.82 12.39 -8.48
C THR A 61 -7.57 13.70 -8.59
N GLY A 62 -6.94 14.79 -8.15
CA GLY A 62 -7.51 16.13 -8.23
C GLY A 62 -7.72 16.58 -9.68
N VAL A 63 -8.54 17.63 -9.86
CA VAL A 63 -9.00 18.11 -11.17
C VAL A 63 -7.92 18.88 -11.92
N LEU A 64 -6.95 19.46 -11.21
CA LEU A 64 -5.98 20.38 -11.79
C LEU A 64 -4.69 19.67 -12.27
N THR A 65 -4.18 20.15 -13.41
CA THR A 65 -2.92 19.72 -14.03
C THR A 65 -1.77 20.53 -13.47
N ILE A 66 -0.55 19.98 -13.57
CA ILE A 66 0.65 20.72 -13.20
C ILE A 66 0.92 21.80 -14.26
N PRO A 67 1.22 23.06 -13.88
CA PRO A 67 1.60 24.08 -14.85
C PRO A 67 2.81 23.65 -15.68
N LYS A 68 2.91 24.18 -16.90
CA LYS A 68 3.96 23.78 -17.84
C LYS A 68 5.36 23.96 -17.24
N ASP A 69 6.24 23.00 -17.49
CA ASP A 69 7.65 22.98 -17.07
C ASP A 69 7.86 22.98 -15.54
N GLN A 70 6.81 22.65 -14.76
CA GLN A 70 6.88 22.54 -13.31
C GLN A 70 6.79 21.08 -12.84
N PHE A 71 7.36 20.83 -11.66
CA PHE A 71 7.33 19.53 -11.00
C PHE A 71 6.51 19.61 -9.71
N GLN A 72 5.78 18.53 -9.43
CA GLN A 72 5.18 18.28 -8.13
C GLN A 72 5.60 16.88 -7.68
N TRP A 73 6.03 16.76 -6.44
CA TRP A 73 6.23 15.46 -5.81
C TRP A 73 5.23 15.25 -4.67
N SER A 74 4.92 14.00 -4.37
CA SER A 74 4.16 13.62 -3.20
C SER A 74 4.63 12.28 -2.64
N SER A 75 4.34 12.04 -1.37
CA SER A 75 4.62 10.77 -0.72
C SER A 75 3.44 10.36 0.14
N VAL A 76 3.05 9.09 0.05
CA VAL A 76 1.93 8.52 0.79
C VAL A 76 2.43 7.32 1.58
N PHE A 77 2.05 7.26 2.86
CA PHE A 77 2.33 6.15 3.74
C PHE A 77 1.01 5.56 4.23
N ASP A 78 0.76 4.31 3.87
CA ASP A 78 -0.46 3.60 4.21
C ASP A 78 -0.12 2.39 5.10
N MET A 79 -1.00 2.11 6.05
CA MET A 79 -1.01 0.86 6.81
C MET A 79 -2.44 0.30 6.80
N ALA A 80 -2.58 -1.00 6.57
CA ALA A 80 -3.85 -1.68 6.77
C ALA A 80 -3.63 -3.04 7.46
N SER A 81 -4.53 -3.37 8.38
CA SER A 81 -4.63 -4.70 8.99
C SER A 81 -5.81 -5.43 8.34
N ILE A 82 -5.60 -6.70 8.01
CA ILE A 82 -6.57 -7.53 7.27
C ILE A 82 -6.72 -8.84 8.02
N SER A 83 -7.98 -9.20 8.27
CA SER A 83 -8.38 -10.52 8.76
C SER A 83 -9.65 -10.94 8.01
N SER A 84 -9.52 -11.91 7.12
CA SER A 84 -10.60 -12.46 6.31
C SER A 84 -10.39 -13.95 6.10
N GLU A 85 -11.47 -14.73 6.13
CA GLU A 85 -11.43 -16.18 5.99
C GLU A 85 -12.66 -16.64 5.20
N ASP A 86 -12.44 -17.56 4.28
CA ASP A 86 -13.47 -18.37 3.64
C ASP A 86 -12.97 -19.82 3.63
N PRO A 87 -13.42 -20.67 4.57
CA PRO A 87 -12.90 -22.02 4.70
C PRO A 87 -13.45 -22.99 3.64
N ASN A 88 -14.51 -22.64 2.88
CA ASN A 88 -15.15 -23.52 1.90
C ASN A 88 -15.94 -22.71 0.85
N SER A 89 -15.29 -22.27 -0.24
CA SER A 89 -16.02 -21.49 -1.25
C SER A 89 -17.06 -22.31 -2.04
N LEU A 90 -16.96 -23.65 -2.08
CA LEU A 90 -17.96 -24.55 -2.66
C LEU A 90 -17.93 -25.94 -1.99
N LEU A 91 -19.05 -26.40 -1.42
CA LEU A 91 -19.23 -27.84 -1.14
C LEU A 91 -19.13 -28.59 -2.48
N PRO A 92 -18.29 -29.62 -2.62
CA PRO A 92 -18.09 -30.31 -3.89
C PRO A 92 -19.37 -31.04 -4.29
N THR A 93 -20.24 -30.35 -5.02
CA THR A 93 -21.28 -30.99 -5.83
C THR A 93 -20.64 -31.33 -7.18
N ASN A 94 -20.75 -32.59 -7.57
CA ASN A 94 -20.20 -33.24 -8.78
C ASN A 94 -19.38 -32.34 -9.73
N GLY A 95 -18.07 -32.24 -9.49
CA GLY A 95 -17.09 -31.67 -10.42
C GLY A 95 -16.46 -30.33 -10.02
N GLN A 96 -16.86 -29.72 -8.89
CA GLN A 96 -16.27 -28.46 -8.41
C GLN A 96 -15.05 -28.69 -7.50
N SER A 97 -14.04 -27.82 -7.62
CA SER A 97 -12.85 -27.83 -6.77
C SER A 97 -13.15 -27.29 -5.37
N SER A 98 -12.62 -27.93 -4.33
CA SER A 98 -12.63 -27.39 -2.96
C SER A 98 -11.67 -26.22 -2.87
N GLU A 99 -12.12 -25.08 -2.36
CA GLU A 99 -11.32 -23.87 -2.23
C GLU A 99 -11.44 -23.27 -0.84
N SER A 100 -10.33 -22.71 -0.35
CA SER A 100 -10.31 -21.94 0.89
C SER A 100 -9.39 -20.73 0.76
N LEU A 101 -9.75 -19.66 1.45
CA LEU A 101 -9.02 -18.40 1.53
C LEU A 101 -8.81 -18.03 3.00
N LEU A 102 -7.59 -17.68 3.35
CA LEU A 102 -7.26 -17.02 4.62
C LEU A 102 -6.36 -15.84 4.29
N LEU A 103 -6.73 -14.66 4.75
CA LEU A 103 -5.94 -13.44 4.68
C LEU A 103 -5.84 -12.86 6.08
N ASP A 104 -4.73 -13.13 6.76
CA ASP A 104 -4.43 -12.57 8.08
C ASP A 104 -3.06 -11.90 8.09
N GLY A 105 -3.00 -10.64 8.49
CA GLY A 105 -1.75 -9.89 8.61
C GLY A 105 -1.88 -8.43 8.20
N GLU A 106 -0.73 -7.77 8.07
CA GLU A 106 -0.63 -6.35 7.80
C GLU A 106 0.09 -6.03 6.50
N ILE A 107 -0.32 -4.92 5.91
CA ILE A 107 0.32 -4.31 4.76
C ILE A 107 0.74 -2.89 5.09
N TYR A 108 1.98 -2.59 4.73
CA TYR A 108 2.58 -1.27 4.80
C TYR A 108 2.96 -0.84 3.39
N ARG A 109 2.60 0.36 2.98
CA ARG A 109 2.95 0.90 1.67
C ARG A 109 3.53 2.29 1.82
N ALA A 110 4.68 2.51 1.21
CA ALA A 110 5.26 3.83 0.97
C ALA A 110 5.26 4.07 -0.53
N ALA A 111 4.58 5.10 -1.01
CA ALA A 111 4.54 5.44 -2.43
C ALA A 111 5.11 6.83 -2.66
N PHE A 112 6.09 6.94 -3.55
CA PHE A 112 6.61 8.21 -4.03
C PHE A 112 6.05 8.49 -5.42
N LYS A 113 5.48 9.68 -5.62
CA LYS A 113 4.95 10.11 -6.91
C LYS A 113 5.63 11.40 -7.36
N LEU A 114 6.04 11.44 -8.63
CA LEU A 114 6.55 12.63 -9.29
C LEU A 114 5.67 12.95 -10.49
N ARG A 115 5.21 14.20 -10.58
CA ARG A 115 4.42 14.74 -11.69
C ARG A 115 5.20 15.85 -12.39
N PHE A 116 5.06 15.94 -13.70
CA PHE A 116 5.68 16.97 -14.55
C PHE A 116 4.64 17.57 -15.51
N GLY A 117 4.49 18.89 -15.51
CA GLY A 117 3.58 19.60 -16.39
C GLY A 117 4.11 19.69 -17.82
N LEU A 118 3.44 19.01 -18.75
CA LEU A 118 3.78 19.02 -20.18
C LEU A 118 3.20 20.25 -20.89
N SER A 119 2.04 20.73 -20.43
CA SER A 119 1.37 21.94 -20.92
C SER A 119 0.44 22.50 -19.83
N GLU A 120 -0.19 23.65 -20.08
CA GLU A 120 -1.23 24.20 -19.20
C GLU A 120 -2.45 23.28 -19.00
N GLN A 121 -2.57 22.22 -19.81
CA GLN A 121 -3.69 21.29 -19.80
C GLN A 121 -3.25 19.83 -19.62
N SER A 122 -1.96 19.53 -19.44
CA SER A 122 -1.52 18.14 -19.34
C SER A 122 -0.30 17.93 -18.45
N ASP A 123 -0.25 16.77 -17.81
CA ASP A 123 0.90 16.33 -17.02
C ASP A 123 1.17 14.84 -17.18
N LEU A 124 2.43 14.46 -16.99
CA LEU A 124 2.89 13.08 -16.88
C LEU A 124 3.21 12.80 -15.40
N SER A 125 3.02 11.57 -14.96
CA SER A 125 3.49 11.17 -13.64
C SER A 125 4.03 9.75 -13.57
N ILE A 126 5.00 9.55 -12.66
CA ILE A 126 5.54 8.25 -12.28
C ILE A 126 5.28 8.00 -10.79
N THR A 127 4.84 6.80 -10.44
CA THR A 127 4.61 6.38 -9.05
C THR A 127 5.44 5.13 -8.75
N LEU A 128 6.21 5.19 -7.67
CA LEU A 128 7.08 4.12 -7.18
C LEU A 128 6.57 3.63 -5.81
N PRO A 129 5.81 2.52 -5.76
CA PRO A 129 5.36 1.93 -4.51
C PRO A 129 6.40 0.95 -3.95
N PHE A 130 6.65 1.04 -2.65
CA PHE A 130 7.35 0.04 -1.86
C PHE A 130 6.36 -0.56 -0.86
N ILE A 131 6.19 -1.87 -0.90
CA ILE A 131 5.18 -2.60 -0.13
C ILE A 131 5.89 -3.58 0.81
N ALA A 132 5.38 -3.71 2.02
CA ALA A 132 5.78 -4.74 2.97
C ALA A 132 4.54 -5.44 3.52
N HIS A 133 4.64 -6.77 3.61
CA HIS A 133 3.70 -7.63 4.30
C HIS A 133 4.35 -8.11 5.59
N SER A 134 3.64 -8.01 6.70
CA SER A 134 4.11 -8.49 8.00
C SER A 134 2.99 -9.08 8.83
N GLY A 135 3.36 -9.69 9.96
CA GLY A 135 2.38 -10.00 10.98
C GLY A 135 1.81 -8.74 11.62
N GLY A 136 0.81 -8.91 12.49
CA GLY A 136 0.01 -7.80 12.98
C GLY A 136 0.59 -7.03 14.17
N PHE A 137 1.33 -5.94 13.92
CA PHE A 137 1.71 -4.98 14.96
C PHE A 137 0.48 -4.38 15.69
N ALA A 138 -0.60 -4.14 14.94
CA ALA A 138 -1.85 -3.58 15.42
C ALA A 138 -2.74 -4.60 16.14
N ASP A 139 -2.39 -5.90 16.14
CA ASP A 139 -3.23 -6.96 16.69
C ASP A 139 -3.60 -6.68 18.15
N ASN A 140 -2.60 -6.38 19.00
CA ASN A 140 -2.83 -6.09 20.42
C ASN A 140 -3.69 -4.84 20.64
N ALA A 141 -3.58 -3.84 19.76
CA ALA A 141 -4.38 -2.62 19.87
C ALA A 141 -5.84 -2.88 19.45
N ILE A 142 -6.04 -3.71 18.44
CA ILE A 142 -7.36 -4.12 17.95
C ILE A 142 -8.04 -5.02 18.99
N SER A 143 -7.37 -6.08 19.46
CA SER A 143 -7.93 -6.98 20.48
C SER A 143 -8.21 -6.24 21.78
N GLY A 144 -7.31 -5.34 22.22
CA GLY A 144 -7.55 -4.49 23.39
C GLY A 144 -8.75 -3.57 23.24
N TRP A 145 -9.02 -3.05 22.03
CA TRP A 145 -10.24 -2.28 21.76
C TRP A 145 -11.48 -3.18 21.89
N HIS A 146 -11.45 -4.39 21.32
CA HIS A 146 -12.52 -5.37 21.46
C HIS A 146 -12.80 -5.70 22.93
N ASP A 147 -11.77 -5.93 23.74
CA ASP A 147 -11.88 -6.19 25.17
C ASP A 147 -12.51 -5.02 25.95
N ILE A 148 -12.08 -3.77 25.67
CA ILE A 148 -12.60 -2.57 26.34
C ILE A 148 -14.10 -2.41 26.11
N PHE A 149 -14.58 -2.72 24.90
CA PHE A 149 -15.98 -2.54 24.52
C PHE A 149 -16.81 -3.83 24.61
N GLY A 150 -16.21 -4.96 25.04
CA GLY A 150 -16.87 -6.26 25.12
C GLY A 150 -17.34 -6.79 23.78
N LEU A 151 -16.63 -6.45 22.69
CA LEU A 151 -16.98 -6.83 21.33
C LEU A 151 -16.27 -8.13 20.95
N PRO A 152 -16.92 -9.03 20.18
CA PRO A 152 -16.27 -10.27 19.74
C PRO A 152 -15.17 -9.99 18.70
N ASP A 153 -14.04 -10.69 18.80
CA ASP A 153 -12.95 -10.72 17.80
C ASP A 153 -13.28 -11.56 16.54
N GLY A 154 -14.55 -11.98 16.41
CA GLY A 154 -15.02 -12.82 15.32
C GLY A 154 -14.22 -14.12 15.19
N ASN A 155 -13.90 -14.48 13.94
CA ASN A 155 -13.14 -15.67 13.58
C ASN A 155 -11.62 -15.53 13.78
N ARG A 156 -11.14 -14.43 14.39
CA ARG A 156 -9.71 -14.17 14.62
C ARG A 156 -9.21 -14.69 15.96
N SER A 157 -10.11 -14.85 16.94
CA SER A 157 -9.79 -15.34 18.30
C SER A 157 -9.09 -16.72 18.36
N SER A 158 -9.20 -17.54 17.31
CA SER A 158 -8.54 -18.85 17.21
C SER A 158 -7.19 -18.82 16.49
N ARG A 159 -6.77 -17.67 15.96
CA ARG A 159 -5.56 -17.51 15.15
C ARG A 159 -4.43 -16.89 15.98
N PRO A 160 -3.15 -17.21 15.69
CA PRO A 160 -2.03 -16.65 16.44
C PRO A 160 -1.91 -15.14 16.25
N ASP A 161 -1.66 -14.40 17.33
CA ASP A 161 -1.36 -12.98 17.27
C ASP A 161 -0.01 -12.69 16.62
N ASN A 162 0.10 -11.50 16.02
CA ASN A 162 1.29 -10.99 15.35
C ASN A 162 1.79 -11.91 14.24
N SER A 163 0.88 -12.67 13.60
CA SER A 163 1.20 -13.62 12.53
C SER A 163 0.79 -13.07 11.16
N LEU A 164 1.48 -13.55 10.12
CA LEU A 164 1.13 -13.33 8.72
C LEU A 164 0.75 -14.69 8.14
N ASP A 165 -0.47 -14.82 7.62
CA ASP A 165 -0.96 -16.00 6.92
C ASP A 165 -1.88 -15.56 5.77
N TYR A 166 -1.29 -15.34 4.59
CA TYR A 166 -2.05 -15.22 3.36
C TYR A 166 -1.97 -16.55 2.61
N ARG A 167 -3.10 -17.23 2.53
CA ARG A 167 -3.21 -18.55 1.94
C ARG A 167 -4.46 -18.68 1.09
N TYR A 168 -4.27 -19.07 -0.16
CA TYR A 168 -5.37 -19.51 -1.02
C TYR A 168 -5.10 -20.95 -1.42
N GLN A 169 -6.03 -21.85 -1.12
CA GLN A 169 -5.92 -23.26 -1.44
C GLN A 169 -6.99 -23.66 -2.44
N ARG A 170 -6.62 -24.53 -3.38
CA ARG A 170 -7.54 -25.22 -4.28
C ARG A 170 -7.20 -26.71 -4.30
N ASN A 171 -8.16 -27.57 -4.00
CA ASN A 171 -8.02 -29.02 -3.89
C ASN A 171 -6.85 -29.45 -2.97
N GLY A 172 -6.69 -28.77 -1.84
CA GLY A 172 -5.63 -29.03 -0.87
C GLY A 172 -4.23 -28.56 -1.27
N GLN A 173 -4.09 -27.88 -2.42
CA GLN A 173 -2.83 -27.28 -2.86
C GLN A 173 -2.83 -25.78 -2.56
N ASN A 174 -1.77 -25.29 -1.92
CA ASN A 174 -1.54 -23.86 -1.75
C ASN A 174 -1.18 -23.24 -3.11
N LEU A 175 -2.08 -22.42 -3.65
CA LEU A 175 -1.82 -21.62 -4.85
C LEU A 175 -1.23 -20.25 -4.50
N ILE A 176 -1.54 -19.74 -3.31
CA ILE A 176 -0.91 -18.58 -2.70
C ILE A 176 -0.49 -18.97 -1.29
N GLU A 177 0.75 -18.65 -0.91
CA GLU A 177 1.26 -18.86 0.44
C GLU A 177 2.29 -17.77 0.78
N ILE A 178 1.90 -16.84 1.64
CA ILE A 178 2.78 -15.83 2.23
C ILE A 178 2.59 -15.89 3.74
N ASN A 179 3.51 -16.57 4.42
CA ASN A 179 3.49 -16.79 5.86
C ASN A 179 4.72 -16.22 6.59
N GLN A 180 5.57 -15.51 5.85
CA GLN A 180 6.76 -14.84 6.35
C GLN A 180 6.79 -13.41 5.84
N SER A 181 7.23 -12.48 6.70
CA SER A 181 7.30 -11.08 6.33
C SER A 181 8.18 -10.88 5.10
N THR A 182 7.66 -10.14 4.14
CA THR A 182 8.34 -9.86 2.87
C THR A 182 8.13 -8.41 2.47
N LYS A 183 9.03 -7.87 1.66
CA LYS A 183 8.95 -6.49 1.18
C LYS A 183 9.60 -6.34 -0.18
N GLY A 184 9.10 -5.43 -0.98
CA GLY A 184 9.61 -5.20 -2.32
C GLY A 184 9.01 -3.97 -2.97
N LEU A 185 9.50 -3.67 -4.17
CA LEU A 185 8.83 -2.74 -5.06
C LEU A 185 7.54 -3.37 -5.55
N GLY A 186 6.45 -2.60 -5.53
CA GLY A 186 5.23 -2.95 -6.24
C GLY A 186 5.30 -2.51 -7.70
N ASP A 187 4.15 -2.53 -8.36
CA ASP A 187 4.04 -2.16 -9.76
C ASP A 187 4.26 -0.65 -9.94
N ILE A 188 5.23 -0.31 -10.80
CA ILE A 188 5.54 1.07 -11.15
C ILE A 188 4.45 1.58 -12.09
N ARG A 189 3.83 2.71 -11.74
CA ARG A 189 2.77 3.31 -12.55
C ARG A 189 3.27 4.52 -13.32
N LEU A 190 2.87 4.61 -14.58
CA LEU A 190 3.01 5.80 -15.42
C LEU A 190 1.62 6.31 -15.79
N ASP A 191 1.33 7.58 -15.49
CA ASP A 191 0.05 8.21 -15.81
C ASP A 191 0.26 9.38 -16.77
N TYR A 192 -0.63 9.55 -17.74
CA TYR A 192 -0.78 10.79 -18.52
C TYR A 192 -2.15 11.39 -18.20
N ARG A 193 -2.18 12.69 -17.92
CA ARG A 193 -3.41 13.45 -17.64
C ARG A 193 -3.58 14.55 -18.67
N TYR A 194 -4.82 14.71 -19.12
CA TYR A 194 -5.25 15.85 -19.92
C TYR A 194 -6.52 16.45 -19.34
N ARG A 195 -6.53 17.76 -19.09
CA ARG A 195 -7.71 18.50 -18.63
C ARG A 195 -8.57 18.87 -19.83
N ILE A 196 -9.78 18.32 -19.88
CA ILE A 196 -10.80 18.69 -20.87
C ILE A 196 -11.55 19.91 -20.30
N ASN A 197 -11.29 21.09 -20.86
CA ASN A 197 -12.10 22.27 -20.56
C ASN A 197 -13.43 22.14 -21.33
N ASN A 198 -14.56 22.30 -20.63
CA ASN A 198 -15.85 22.49 -21.28
C ASN A 198 -16.20 23.97 -21.12
N ASP A 199 -15.54 24.82 -21.90
CA ASP A 199 -16.02 26.18 -22.10
C ASP A 199 -17.29 26.04 -22.96
N SER A 200 -18.45 25.89 -22.30
CA SER A 200 -19.70 26.24 -22.96
C SER A 200 -19.58 27.71 -23.31
N ASN A 201 -19.34 27.98 -24.59
CA ASN A 201 -19.65 29.28 -25.18
C ASN A 201 -21.17 29.49 -25.03
N ASP A 202 -21.63 29.81 -23.82
CA ASP A 202 -22.84 30.59 -23.62
C ASP A 202 -22.46 32.04 -23.96
N ASN A 203 -22.22 32.28 -25.25
CA ASN A 203 -22.33 33.61 -25.82
C ASN A 203 -23.77 33.72 -26.33
N ASP A 204 -24.56 34.50 -25.59
CA ASP A 204 -25.86 35.14 -25.91
C ASP A 204 -27.01 34.28 -26.50
#